data_AF-W7I050-F1
#
_entry.id   AF-W7I050-F1
#
_cell.length_a   1.000
_cell.length_b   1.000
_cell.length_c   1.000
_cell.angle_alpha   90.00
_cell.angle_beta   90.00
_cell.angle_gamma   90.00
#
_symmetry.space_group_name_H-M   'P 1'
#
loop_
_entity.id
_entity.type
_entity.pdbx_description
1 polymer ?
#
loop_
_entity_poly.entity_id
_entity_poly.type
_entity_poly.pdbx_seq_one_letter_code
_entity_poly.pdbx_strand_id
1 'polypeptide(L)'
;MLRSSKIKVTCFYCNKATYTPKQGNGPIRRFECPLCNATNHFDHKGEIVDCTPTPSSQPAIRYAYERKSPNSRRIKQEGSVCCRSCETNHSIIVQQLSNYLPEESDPNYEYLAPARGEIPASLRRLCPQGE
;
A
#
# COMPACT_ATOMS: atom_id res chain seq x y z
N MET A 1 -28.26 21.14 -25.80
CA MET A 1 -27.70 19.79 -25.56
C MET A 1 -26.27 19.93 -25.09
N LEU A 2 -25.95 19.62 -23.82
CA LEU A 2 -24.56 19.65 -23.34
C LEU A 2 -23.79 18.52 -24.03
N ARG A 3 -22.80 18.87 -24.87
CA ARG A 3 -21.88 17.90 -25.46
C ARG A 3 -21.03 17.28 -24.35
N SER A 4 -21.33 16.04 -23.98
CA SER A 4 -20.51 15.26 -23.05
C SER A 4 -19.16 14.96 -23.73
N SER A 5 -18.14 15.74 -23.41
CA SER A 5 -16.79 15.51 -23.92
C SER A 5 -16.13 14.43 -23.07
N LYS A 6 -15.54 13.41 -23.70
CA LYS A 6 -14.80 12.36 -22.99
C LYS A 6 -13.40 12.85 -22.67
N ILE A 7 -12.92 12.59 -21.46
CA ILE A 7 -11.53 12.85 -21.10
C ILE A 7 -10.81 11.56 -20.76
N LYS A 8 -9.51 11.53 -21.08
CA LYS A 8 -8.62 10.42 -20.76
C LYS A 8 -8.15 10.57 -19.32
N VAL A 9 -8.29 9.52 -18.52
CA VAL A 9 -7.84 9.45 -17.13
C VAL A 9 -7.10 8.14 -16.90
N THR A 10 -5.96 8.21 -16.22
CA THR A 10 -5.19 7.02 -15.80
C THR A 10 -5.61 6.64 -14.39
N CYS A 11 -5.96 5.37 -14.18
CA CYS A 11 -6.29 4.87 -12.85
C CYS A 11 -5.03 4.75 -11.99
N PHE A 12 -5.05 5.29 -10.77
CA PHE A 12 -3.92 5.16 -9.83
C PHE A 12 -3.64 3.70 -9.44
N TYR A 13 -4.70 2.92 -9.24
CA TYR A 13 -4.60 1.57 -8.68
C TYR A 13 -4.13 0.52 -9.71
N CYS A 14 -4.65 0.59 -10.94
CA CYS A 14 -4.32 -0.40 -11.98
C CYS A 14 -3.41 0.15 -13.09
N ASN A 15 -3.05 1.44 -13.05
CA ASN A 15 -2.22 2.14 -14.04
C ASN A 15 -2.71 2.05 -15.50
N LYS A 16 -3.96 1.63 -15.73
CA LYS A 16 -4.56 1.58 -17.07
C LYS A 16 -5.27 2.90 -17.39
N ALA A 17 -5.07 3.38 -18.61
CA ALA A 17 -5.78 4.55 -19.13
C ALA A 17 -7.21 4.18 -19.56
N THR A 18 -8.16 5.04 -19.21
CA THR A 18 -9.59 4.88 -19.53
C THR A 18 -10.20 6.23 -19.92
N TYR A 19 -11.42 6.21 -20.43
CA TYR A 19 -12.16 7.43 -20.79
C TYR A 19 -13.39 7.56 -19.92
N THR A 20 -13.60 8.75 -19.36
CA THR A 20 -14.79 9.08 -18.56
C THR A 20 -15.48 10.32 -19.11
N PRO A 21 -16.83 10.41 -19.08
CA PRO A 21 -17.54 11.61 -19.49
C PRO A 21 -17.22 12.78 -18.56
N LYS A 22 -16.86 13.93 -19.13
CA LYS A 22 -16.68 15.17 -18.38
C LYS A 22 -18.05 15.76 -18.06
N GLN A 23 -18.43 15.73 -16.79
CA GLN A 23 -19.64 16.39 -16.31
C GLN A 23 -19.36 17.87 -16.04
N GLY A 24 -19.76 18.72 -16.99
CA GLY A 24 -19.62 20.18 -16.88
C GLY A 24 -18.23 20.73 -17.21
N ASN A 25 -18.00 22.01 -16.88
CA ASN A 25 -16.76 22.70 -17.23
C ASN A 25 -15.63 22.52 -16.20
N GLY A 26 -15.93 22.00 -15.01
CA GLY A 26 -14.97 21.84 -13.90
C GLY A 26 -14.00 20.66 -14.04
N PRO A 27 -12.96 20.60 -13.18
CA PRO A 27 -12.08 19.45 -13.06
C PRO A 27 -12.82 18.23 -12.49
N ILE A 28 -12.39 17.02 -12.89
CA ILE A 28 -12.92 15.78 -12.31
C ILE A 28 -12.42 15.64 -10.88
N ARG A 29 -13.34 15.49 -9.93
CA ARG A 29 -13.06 15.29 -8.50
C ARG A 29 -13.06 13.83 -8.08
N ARG A 30 -13.81 13.01 -8.81
CA ARG A 30 -14.03 11.60 -8.51
C ARG A 30 -14.29 10.85 -9.79
N PHE A 31 -13.66 9.68 -9.93
CA PHE A 31 -13.87 8.79 -11.06
C PHE A 31 -13.74 7.33 -10.61
N GLU A 32 -14.70 6.50 -11.02
CA GLU A 32 -14.70 5.06 -10.77
C GLU A 32 -14.13 4.32 -11.98
N CYS A 33 -13.09 3.52 -11.76
CA CYS A 33 -12.42 2.82 -12.85
C CYS A 33 -13.25 1.63 -13.34
N PRO A 34 -13.61 1.55 -14.64
CA PRO A 34 -14.38 0.43 -15.17
C PRO A 34 -13.58 -0.89 -15.30
N LEU A 35 -12.25 -0.85 -15.08
CA LEU A 35 -11.38 -2.01 -15.24
C LEU A 35 -11.08 -2.75 -13.92
N CYS A 36 -11.05 -2.02 -12.81
CA CYS A 36 -10.70 -2.58 -11.49
C CYS A 36 -11.68 -2.16 -10.39
N ASN A 37 -12.73 -1.42 -10.73
CA ASN A 37 -13.76 -0.91 -9.81
C ASN A 37 -13.21 -0.03 -8.67
N ALA A 38 -11.98 0.46 -8.78
CA ALA A 38 -11.40 1.36 -7.80
C ALA A 38 -11.91 2.80 -7.98
N THR A 39 -12.22 3.47 -6.85
CA THR A 39 -12.61 4.88 -6.83
C THR A 39 -11.37 5.76 -6.69
N ASN A 40 -11.15 6.65 -7.66
CA ASN A 40 -10.06 7.62 -7.66
C ASN A 40 -10.62 8.97 -7.21
N HIS A 41 -9.97 9.61 -6.24
CA HIS A 41 -10.30 10.95 -5.77
C HIS A 41 -9.21 11.93 -6.22
N PHE A 42 -9.62 13.10 -6.70
CA PHE A 42 -8.72 14.14 -7.20
C PHE A 42 -8.91 15.43 -6.42
N ASP A 43 -7.81 16.15 -6.19
CA ASP A 43 -7.83 17.46 -5.56
C ASP A 43 -8.24 18.59 -6.53
N HIS A 44 -8.09 19.83 -6.10
CA HIS A 44 -8.38 21.01 -6.93
C HIS A 44 -7.38 21.20 -8.08
N LYS A 45 -6.18 20.64 -7.98
CA LYS A 45 -5.13 20.69 -9.01
C LYS A 45 -5.26 19.54 -10.00
N GLY A 46 -6.09 18.52 -9.70
CA GLY A 46 -6.26 17.32 -10.50
C GLY A 46 -5.28 16.20 -10.15
N GLU A 47 -4.62 16.28 -8.99
CA GLU A 47 -3.75 15.24 -8.46
C GLU A 47 -4.53 14.23 -7.62
N ILE A 48 -4.08 12.98 -7.58
CA ILE A 48 -4.73 11.90 -6.85
C ILE A 48 -4.56 12.12 -5.34
N VAL A 49 -5.67 12.04 -4.60
CA VAL A 49 -5.70 12.15 -3.15
C VAL A 49 -6.01 10.78 -2.59
N ASP A 50 -5.03 10.19 -1.90
CA ASP A 50 -5.15 8.85 -1.30
C ASP A 50 -6.01 8.86 -0.02
N CYS A 51 -6.27 10.04 0.54
CA CYS A 51 -7.10 10.22 1.72
C CYS A 51 -8.36 11.00 1.35
N THR A 52 -9.53 10.36 1.48
CA THR A 52 -10.77 11.11 1.64
C THR A 52 -10.72 11.79 3.02
N PRO A 53 -10.96 13.10 3.14
CA PRO A 53 -11.03 13.72 4.45
C PRO A 53 -12.13 13.02 5.24
N THR A 54 -11.75 12.37 6.34
CA THR A 54 -12.70 11.83 7.30
C THR A 54 -13.57 13.00 7.75
N PRO A 55 -14.91 12.91 7.66
CA PRO A 55 -15.77 13.97 8.17
C PRO A 55 -15.39 14.21 9.64
N SER A 56 -14.94 15.44 9.96
CA SER A 56 -14.43 15.83 11.28
C SER A 56 -15.43 15.64 12.43
N SER A 57 -16.66 15.28 12.11
CA SER A 57 -17.75 15.03 13.04
C SER A 57 -17.87 13.57 13.49
N GLN A 58 -17.09 12.62 12.96
CA GLN A 58 -17.12 11.25 13.49
C GLN A 58 -16.08 11.10 14.62
N PRO A 59 -16.48 10.62 15.81
CA PRO A 59 -15.53 10.33 16.87
C PRO A 59 -14.48 9.35 16.31
N ALA A 60 -13.21 9.60 16.61
CA ALA A 60 -12.09 8.79 16.11
C ALA A 60 -12.40 7.31 16.33
N ILE A 61 -12.77 6.60 15.25
CA ILE A 61 -13.08 5.18 15.33
C ILE A 61 -11.76 4.48 15.64
N ARG A 62 -11.63 4.02 16.88
CA ARG A 62 -10.49 3.22 17.30
C ARG A 62 -10.69 1.80 16.80
N TYR A 63 -10.12 1.49 15.63
CA TYR A 63 -10.17 0.16 15.03
C TYR A 63 -9.34 -0.89 15.81
N ALA A 64 -8.47 -0.46 16.72
CA ALA A 64 -7.67 -1.32 17.56
C ALA A 64 -7.69 -0.86 19.03
N TYR A 65 -7.85 -1.83 19.94
CA TYR A 65 -7.62 -1.65 21.38
C TYR A 65 -6.35 -2.39 21.79
N GLU A 66 -5.57 -1.78 22.68
CA GLU A 66 -4.33 -2.36 23.18
C GLU A 66 -4.66 -3.56 24.09
N ARG A 67 -4.36 -4.79 23.64
CA ARG A 67 -4.50 -5.98 24.49
C ARG A 67 -3.37 -5.99 25.51
N LYS A 68 -3.66 -5.66 26.76
CA LYS A 68 -2.77 -5.95 27.89
C LYS A 68 -2.74 -7.46 28.12
N SER A 69 -1.81 -8.16 27.48
CA SER A 69 -1.57 -9.57 27.81
C SER A 69 -1.09 -9.67 29.27
N PRO A 70 -1.73 -10.48 30.13
CA PRO A 70 -1.36 -10.61 31.55
C PRO A 70 0.08 -11.08 31.79
N ASN A 71 0.75 -11.61 30.75
CA ASN A 71 2.06 -12.26 30.86
C ASN A 71 3.09 -11.71 29.86
N SER A 72 2.97 -10.46 29.41
CA SER A 72 4.08 -9.80 28.74
C SER A 72 5.13 -9.43 29.79
N ARG A 73 5.94 -10.41 30.23
CA ARG A 73 7.27 -10.08 30.74
C ARG A 73 7.98 -9.41 29.57
N ARG A 74 8.12 -8.09 29.63
CA ARG A 74 9.05 -7.35 28.78
C ARG A 74 10.44 -7.87 29.11
N ILE A 75 10.85 -8.95 28.45
CA ILE A 75 12.26 -9.32 28.37
C ILE A 75 12.88 -8.13 27.63
N LYS A 76 13.62 -7.31 28.37
CA LYS A 76 14.45 -6.26 27.80
C LYS A 76 15.42 -6.97 26.86
N GLN A 77 15.20 -6.85 25.56
CA GLN A 77 16.19 -7.31 24.59
C GLN A 77 17.32 -6.29 24.62
N GLU A 78 18.30 -6.51 25.49
CA GLU A 78 19.57 -5.82 25.37
C GLU A 78 20.17 -6.19 24.02
N GLY A 79 20.26 -5.20 23.13
CA GLY A 79 20.93 -5.32 21.84
C GLY A 79 20.04 -5.36 20.59
N SER A 80 18.70 -5.39 20.72
CA SER A 80 17.85 -5.28 19.52
C SER A 80 17.39 -3.86 19.26
N VAL A 81 17.64 -3.41 18.04
CA VAL A 81 17.20 -2.13 17.49
C VAL A 81 15.69 -2.13 17.18
N CYS A 82 15.08 -3.30 17.10
CA CYS A 82 13.68 -3.49 16.75
C CYS A 82 12.85 -3.88 17.99
N CYS A 83 11.57 -3.48 18.03
CA CYS A 83 10.67 -3.96 19.07
C CYS A 83 10.42 -5.49 18.92
N ARG A 84 10.11 -6.21 20.00
CA ARG A 84 9.87 -7.67 19.94
C ARG A 84 8.80 -8.08 18.92
N SER A 85 7.73 -7.30 18.83
CA SER A 85 6.67 -7.51 17.84
C SER A 85 7.18 -7.26 16.42
N CYS A 86 8.04 -6.27 16.24
CA CYS A 86 8.64 -5.91 14.97
C CYS A 86 9.56 -7.03 14.48
N GLU A 87 10.40 -7.59 15.36
CA GLU A 87 11.25 -8.75 15.04
C GLU A 87 10.41 -9.97 14.65
N THR A 88 9.36 -10.26 15.42
CA THR A 88 8.50 -11.42 15.18
C THR A 88 7.75 -11.28 13.86
N ASN A 89 7.23 -10.08 13.58
CA ASN A 89 6.58 -9.78 12.31
C ASN A 89 7.57 -9.85 11.14
N HIS A 90 8.79 -9.35 11.34
CA HIS A 90 9.84 -9.43 10.31
C HIS A 90 10.20 -10.89 10.00
N SER A 91 10.38 -11.74 11.01
CA SER A 91 10.68 -13.16 10.78
C SER A 91 9.56 -13.88 10.02
N ILE A 92 8.29 -13.57 10.32
CA ILE A 92 7.14 -14.15 9.61
C ILE A 92 7.15 -13.70 8.14
N ILE A 93 7.35 -12.41 7.88
CA ILE A 93 7.39 -11.87 6.52
C ILE A 93 8.54 -12.51 5.73
N VAL A 94 9.75 -12.58 6.31
CA VAL A 94 10.92 -13.20 5.66
C VAL A 94 10.66 -14.68 5.37
N GLN A 95 10.09 -15.43 6.31
CA GLN A 95 9.73 -16.84 6.11
C GLN A 95 8.66 -17.04 5.03
N GLN A 96 7.71 -16.11 4.92
CA GLN A 96 6.71 -16.15 3.85
C GLN A 96 7.34 -15.82 2.50
N LEU A 97 8.23 -14.82 2.46
CA LEU A 97 8.95 -14.41 1.26
C LEU A 97 9.93 -15.47 0.76
N SER A 98 10.55 -16.25 1.64
CA SER A 98 11.47 -17.33 1.24
C SER A 98 10.80 -18.42 0.41
N ASN A 99 9.48 -18.56 0.49
CA ASN A 99 8.73 -19.55 -0.30
C ASN A 99 8.46 -19.11 -1.74
N TYR A 100 8.72 -17.84 -2.08
CA TYR A 100 8.43 -17.30 -3.41
C TYR A 100 9.51 -17.58 -4.45
N LEU A 101 10.72 -17.98 -4.03
CA LEU A 101 11.76 -18.39 -4.96
C LEU A 101 12.13 -19.84 -4.65
N PRO A 102 11.88 -20.79 -5.57
CA PRO A 102 12.36 -22.14 -5.41
C PRO A 102 13.90 -22.16 -5.45
N GLU A 103 14.51 -23.31 -5.15
CA GLU A 103 15.97 -23.45 -5.24
C GLU A 103 16.47 -23.27 -6.68
N GLU A 104 17.75 -22.93 -6.86
CA GLU A 104 18.40 -22.79 -8.18
C GLU A 104 18.34 -24.07 -9.04
N SER A 105 18.14 -25.21 -8.38
CA SER A 105 17.95 -26.53 -8.98
C SER A 105 16.53 -26.76 -9.52
N ASP A 106 15.56 -25.90 -9.16
CA ASP A 106 14.17 -26.02 -9.61
C ASP A 106 14.04 -25.57 -11.07
N PRO A 107 13.39 -26.36 -11.94
CA PRO A 107 13.21 -26.02 -13.35
C PRO A 107 12.44 -24.71 -13.58
N ASN A 108 11.67 -24.24 -12.60
CA ASN A 108 10.95 -22.96 -12.68
C ASN A 108 11.78 -21.77 -12.16
N TYR A 109 12.97 -22.00 -11.60
CA TYR A 109 13.83 -20.95 -11.06
C TYR A 109 14.15 -19.88 -12.10
N GLU A 110 14.53 -20.29 -13.30
CA GLU A 110 14.95 -19.39 -14.38
C GLU A 110 13.82 -18.46 -14.87
N TYR A 111 12.57 -18.90 -14.75
CA TYR A 111 11.38 -18.09 -15.06
C TYR A 111 11.00 -17.12 -13.93
N LEU A 112 11.26 -17.50 -12.67
CA LEU A 112 10.87 -16.72 -11.48
C LEU A 112 11.95 -15.73 -11.03
N ALA A 113 13.22 -16.03 -11.27
CA ALA A 113 14.37 -15.19 -10.90
C ALA A 113 14.33 -13.75 -11.48
N PRO A 114 13.88 -13.49 -12.73
CA PRO A 114 13.82 -12.14 -13.30
C PRO A 114 12.80 -11.22 -12.61
N ALA A 115 11.79 -11.78 -11.93
CA ALA A 115 10.80 -11.00 -11.17
C ALA A 115 11.37 -10.42 -9.88
N ARG A 116 12.62 -10.80 -9.51
CA ARG A 116 13.38 -10.26 -8.40
C ARG A 116 13.96 -8.88 -8.75
N GLY A 117 13.07 -7.91 -8.97
CA GLY A 117 13.47 -6.51 -8.96
C GLY A 117 14.30 -6.23 -7.69
N GLU A 118 15.31 -5.37 -7.82
CA GLU A 118 16.15 -4.98 -6.68
C GLU A 118 15.26 -4.56 -5.51
N ILE A 119 15.42 -5.20 -4.36
CA ILE A 119 14.71 -4.79 -3.14
C ILE A 119 15.10 -3.32 -2.90
N PRO A 120 14.16 -2.38 -3.01
CA PRO A 120 14.46 -0.96 -2.91
C PRO A 120 15.18 -0.67 -1.59
N ALA A 121 16.17 0.22 -1.61
CA ALA A 121 16.89 0.61 -0.40
C ALA A 121 15.97 1.20 0.70
N SER A 122 14.74 1.59 0.37
CA SER A 122 13.70 1.98 1.32
C SER A 122 13.14 0.80 2.14
N LEU A 123 13.05 -0.39 1.56
CA LEU A 123 12.63 -1.62 2.25
C LEU A 123 13.74 -2.19 3.16
N ARG A 124 15.01 -1.86 2.89
CA ARG A 124 16.13 -2.16 3.79
C ARG A 124 16.12 -1.31 5.08
N ARG A 125 15.33 -0.23 5.15
CA ARG A 125 15.30 0.72 6.27
C ARG A 125 14.23 0.40 7.33
N LEU A 126 13.79 -0.86 7.44
CA LEU A 126 12.72 -1.23 8.36
C LEU A 126 13.13 -1.43 9.84
N CYS A 127 14.35 -1.10 10.24
CA CYS A 127 14.64 -0.71 11.62
C CYS A 127 15.54 0.54 11.63
N PRO A 128 15.19 1.59 12.39
CA PRO A 128 16.03 2.79 12.49
C PRO A 128 17.33 2.39 13.16
N GLN A 129 18.47 2.58 12.49
CA GLN A 129 19.79 2.41 13.13
C GLN A 129 19.81 3.36 14.33
N GLY A 130 19.81 2.79 15.54
CA GLY A 130 19.92 3.57 16.76
C GLY A 130 21.30 4.22 16.80
N GLU A 131 21.34 5.55 16.94
CA GLU A 131 22.54 6.30 17.35
C GLU A 131 22.90 6.02 18.82
#